data_AF-A0A550GLL4-F1
#
_entry.id   AF-A0A550GLL4-F1
#
_cell.length_a   1.000
_cell.length_b   1.000
_cell.length_c   1.000
_cell.angle_alpha   90.00
_cell.angle_beta   90.00
_cell.angle_gamma   90.00
#
_symmetry.space_group_name_H-M   'P 1'
#
loop_
_entity.id
_entity.type
_entity.pdbx_description
1 polymer ?
#
loop_
_entity_poly.entity_id
_entity_poly.type
_entity_poly.pdbx_seq_one_letter_code
_entity_poly.pdbx_strand_id
1 'polypeptide(L)'
;MKMRVISKEDFANFVSSIINDDSLNVIGVKSKGDKFAFGTLESASELRLDYDVTLLPPKKYFFPQRETLVTYDLVNGFAAKDSAGLKPTVILGVHPYDIVALLHMDEIFRETKSDPYYFEKRKSSIIIGVDIQNMSERCFAPQMGCAIIDYGYDLMLTDLGNRYAINIGSQKGEQLLEKYAKNVTDALARDVQLVGQKKQEIMNMSQQKFDFPTELIPEMLSKTYDKSDFWEKHSEKCLACGSCVLVCPTCYCFDVKDDPALSLKHGERIRTWDGCLLEDFAKIASGENFRPTRPTRYRHRYFKKGKYLFDRFGFVSCVGCGRCSSNCLPDIANPVNLLNDMYSEVVSMGVEIDAPTAPEVNIKTEGDINYVPKLATIINKMPMTANEMLFEIKLDDGSVLNQVPGQFVQVSVFGVGEAPISVSSSPTKKGTFQLCVRKIGNVTTKLHMLKV
;
A
#
# COMPACT_ATOMS: atom_id res chain seq x y z
N MET A 1 -18.88 15.91 -16.12
CA MET A 1 -19.18 15.40 -14.76
C MET A 1 -20.47 16.03 -14.28
N LYS A 2 -21.35 15.23 -13.67
CA LYS A 2 -22.58 15.73 -13.05
C LYS A 2 -22.22 16.29 -11.67
N MET A 3 -22.50 17.56 -11.44
CA MET A 3 -22.26 18.22 -10.16
C MET A 3 -23.60 18.56 -9.52
N ARG A 4 -23.75 18.18 -8.26
CA ARG A 4 -24.93 18.46 -7.45
C ARG A 4 -24.57 19.37 -6.28
N VAL A 5 -25.57 19.91 -5.61
CA VAL A 5 -25.39 20.69 -4.38
C VAL A 5 -26.34 20.19 -3.30
N ILE A 6 -25.87 20.19 -2.06
CA ILE A 6 -26.63 19.76 -0.88
C ILE A 6 -26.34 20.71 0.28
N SER A 7 -27.36 21.08 1.06
CA SER A 7 -27.15 21.88 2.27
C SER A 7 -26.34 21.09 3.32
N LYS A 8 -25.66 21.76 4.25
CA LYS A 8 -24.91 21.06 5.32
C LYS A 8 -25.84 20.23 6.22
N GLU A 9 -27.07 20.68 6.44
CA GLU A 9 -28.08 19.96 7.20
C GLU A 9 -28.55 18.70 6.47
N ASP A 10 -28.91 18.82 5.19
CA ASP A 10 -29.30 17.67 4.36
C ASP A 10 -28.14 16.67 4.20
N PHE A 11 -26.89 17.15 4.16
CA PHE A 11 -25.72 16.28 4.15
C PHE A 11 -25.56 15.50 5.46
N ALA A 12 -25.77 16.13 6.62
CA ALA A 12 -25.77 15.42 7.90
C ALA A 12 -26.90 14.36 7.97
N ASN A 13 -28.06 14.66 7.40
CA ASN A 13 -29.18 13.71 7.27
C ASN A 13 -28.84 12.56 6.31
N PHE A 14 -28.15 12.84 5.20
CA PHE A 14 -27.62 11.84 4.27
C PHE A 14 -26.63 10.90 4.99
N VAL A 15 -25.67 11.44 5.74
CA VAL A 15 -24.70 10.66 6.53
C VAL A 15 -25.42 9.81 7.60
N SER A 16 -26.43 10.36 8.27
CA SER A 16 -27.22 9.60 9.25
C SER A 16 -27.98 8.44 8.60
N SER A 17 -28.50 8.66 7.38
CA SER A 17 -29.26 7.64 6.65
C SER A 17 -28.39 6.48 6.17
N ILE A 18 -27.14 6.74 5.76
CA ILE A 18 -26.20 5.66 5.40
C ILE A 18 -25.70 4.89 6.63
N ILE A 19 -25.53 5.56 7.79
CA ILE A 19 -25.13 4.90 9.05
C ILE A 19 -26.21 3.92 9.51
N ASN A 20 -27.48 4.28 9.35
CA ASN A 20 -28.62 3.45 9.75
C ASN A 20 -28.91 2.27 8.80
N ASP A 21 -28.19 2.12 7.69
CA ASP A 21 -28.33 0.96 6.81
C ASP A 21 -27.37 -0.17 7.23
N ASP A 22 -27.91 -1.20 7.88
CA ASP A 22 -27.17 -2.36 8.39
C ASP A 22 -26.43 -3.15 7.29
N SER A 23 -26.75 -2.95 6.01
CA SER A 23 -26.02 -3.55 4.90
C SER A 23 -24.69 -2.86 4.61
N LEU A 24 -24.48 -1.64 5.12
CA LEU A 24 -23.27 -0.86 4.91
C LEU A 24 -22.37 -0.84 6.15
N ASN A 25 -21.07 -0.77 5.93
CA ASN A 25 -20.10 -0.37 6.94
C ASN A 25 -19.70 1.09 6.68
N VAL A 26 -19.93 1.99 7.64
CA VAL A 26 -19.68 3.41 7.44
C VAL A 26 -18.48 3.87 8.25
N ILE A 27 -17.43 4.26 7.53
CA ILE A 27 -16.18 4.76 8.07
C ILE A 27 -16.06 6.25 7.73
N GLY A 28 -15.63 7.06 8.68
CA GLY A 28 -15.35 8.47 8.45
C GLY A 28 -14.17 8.96 9.26
N VAL A 29 -13.70 10.15 8.94
CA VAL A 29 -12.70 10.83 9.75
C VAL A 29 -13.35 11.34 11.04
N LYS A 30 -12.78 10.96 12.18
CA LYS A 30 -13.20 11.36 13.53
C LYS A 30 -12.06 12.08 14.23
N SER A 31 -12.40 12.91 15.22
CA SER A 31 -11.41 13.42 16.17
C SER A 31 -10.92 12.27 17.07
N LYS A 32 -9.61 12.27 17.35
CA LYS A 32 -8.95 11.35 18.28
C LYS A 32 -7.94 12.17 19.10
N GLY A 33 -8.42 12.75 20.19
CA GLY A 33 -7.64 13.74 20.95
C GLY A 33 -7.43 15.01 20.11
N ASP A 34 -6.18 15.45 20.01
CA ASP A 34 -5.75 16.59 19.19
C ASP A 34 -5.52 16.22 17.70
N LYS A 35 -5.70 14.95 17.32
CA LYS A 35 -5.47 14.42 15.97
C LYS A 35 -6.77 13.91 15.35
N PHE A 36 -6.67 13.45 14.10
CA PHE A 36 -7.77 12.87 13.35
C PHE A 36 -7.46 11.44 12.91
N ALA A 37 -8.48 10.59 12.84
CA ALA A 37 -8.33 9.21 12.38
C ALA A 37 -9.60 8.71 11.69
N PHE A 38 -9.44 7.87 10.67
CA PHE A 38 -10.56 7.11 10.15
C PHE A 38 -11.03 6.07 11.17
N GLY A 39 -12.33 5.99 11.40
CA GLY A 39 -12.99 5.02 12.27
C GLY A 39 -14.47 4.85 11.90
N THR A 40 -15.14 3.88 12.51
CA THR A 40 -16.58 3.66 12.34
C THR A 40 -17.36 4.87 12.86
N LEU A 41 -18.31 5.35 12.06
CA LEU A 41 -19.23 6.41 12.45
C LEU A 41 -20.48 5.79 13.10
N GLU A 42 -20.78 6.21 14.32
CA GLU A 42 -22.01 5.86 15.03
C GLU A 42 -23.08 6.96 14.88
N SER A 43 -22.65 8.19 14.57
CA SER A 43 -23.55 9.31 14.24
C SER A 43 -22.89 10.30 13.29
N ALA A 44 -23.70 11.06 12.55
CA ALA A 44 -23.20 12.04 11.59
C ALA A 44 -22.39 13.17 12.26
N SER A 45 -22.66 13.51 13.52
CA SER A 45 -21.92 14.54 14.27
C SER A 45 -20.46 14.17 14.57
N GLU A 46 -20.09 12.90 14.47
CA GLU A 46 -18.70 12.47 14.65
C GLU A 46 -17.82 12.76 13.43
N LEU A 47 -18.42 12.94 12.26
CA LEU A 47 -17.71 13.15 11.01
C LEU A 47 -17.03 14.53 11.00
N ARG A 48 -15.71 14.51 10.84
CA ARG A 48 -14.88 15.72 10.72
C ARG A 48 -14.38 15.82 9.29
N LEU A 49 -14.91 16.78 8.54
CA LEU A 49 -14.44 17.12 7.18
C LEU A 49 -13.45 18.29 7.17
N ASP A 50 -13.35 19.01 8.28
CA ASP A 50 -12.50 20.18 8.54
C ASP A 50 -11.10 19.80 9.05
N TYR A 51 -10.66 18.56 8.85
CA TYR A 51 -9.39 18.06 9.37
C TYR A 51 -8.20 18.41 8.47
N ASP A 52 -6.98 18.34 9.00
CA ASP A 52 -5.75 18.61 8.25
C ASP A 52 -5.12 17.32 7.67
N VAL A 53 -4.85 16.34 8.53
CA VAL A 53 -4.26 15.05 8.17
C VAL A 53 -4.65 13.99 9.20
N THR A 54 -4.95 12.78 8.74
CA THR A 54 -5.21 11.65 9.65
C THR A 54 -3.93 10.94 10.08
N LEU A 55 -3.93 10.33 11.26
CA LEU A 55 -2.82 9.51 11.78
C LEU A 55 -2.41 8.38 10.83
N LEU A 56 -3.40 7.67 10.28
CA LEU A 56 -3.21 6.64 9.27
C LEU A 56 -4.09 6.94 8.06
N PRO A 57 -3.59 6.66 6.84
CA PRO A 57 -4.35 6.82 5.62
C PRO A 57 -5.45 5.75 5.49
N PRO A 58 -6.44 5.94 4.60
CA PRO A 58 -7.51 4.98 4.40
C PRO A 58 -7.02 3.64 3.82
N LYS A 59 -5.76 3.54 3.38
CA LYS A 59 -5.14 2.28 2.90
C LYS A 59 -5.40 1.10 3.83
N LYS A 60 -5.49 1.32 5.15
CA LYS A 60 -5.72 0.28 6.16
C LYS A 60 -7.04 -0.48 5.98
N TYR A 61 -8.01 0.06 5.23
CA TYR A 61 -9.27 -0.64 4.94
C TYR A 61 -9.20 -1.53 3.70
N PHE A 62 -8.15 -1.38 2.88
CA PHE A 62 -7.91 -2.18 1.69
C PHE A 62 -6.78 -3.19 1.92
N PHE A 63 -5.74 -2.72 2.61
CA PHE A 63 -4.55 -3.44 3.01
C PHE A 63 -4.35 -3.27 4.52
N PRO A 64 -5.06 -4.06 5.35
CA PRO A 64 -5.03 -3.90 6.80
C PRO A 64 -3.67 -4.30 7.38
N GLN A 65 -3.39 -3.81 8.59
CA GLN A 65 -2.10 -4.03 9.27
C GLN A 65 -1.81 -5.50 9.54
N ARG A 66 -2.85 -6.31 9.70
CA ARG A 66 -2.80 -7.75 9.90
C ARG A 66 -3.94 -8.38 9.11
N GLU A 67 -3.63 -9.34 8.25
CA GLU A 67 -4.58 -10.00 7.36
C GLU A 67 -4.29 -11.49 7.24
N THR A 68 -5.27 -12.32 7.61
CA THR A 68 -5.19 -13.77 7.38
C THR A 68 -5.37 -14.07 5.89
N LEU A 69 -4.35 -14.65 5.27
CA LEU A 69 -4.32 -15.05 3.86
C LEU A 69 -4.83 -16.46 3.64
N VAL A 70 -4.48 -17.40 4.51
CA VAL A 70 -4.98 -18.78 4.48
C VAL A 70 -5.11 -19.32 5.90
N THR A 71 -6.03 -20.24 6.10
CA THR A 71 -6.06 -21.09 7.28
C THR A 71 -5.48 -22.45 6.91
N TYR A 72 -4.91 -23.16 7.89
CA TYR A 72 -4.44 -24.51 7.67
C TYR A 72 -4.85 -25.44 8.82
N ASP A 73 -5.04 -26.69 8.45
CA ASP A 73 -5.27 -27.82 9.34
C ASP A 73 -4.38 -28.99 8.88
N LEU A 74 -3.73 -29.68 9.83
CA LEU A 74 -2.80 -30.75 9.50
C LEU A 74 -3.46 -31.95 8.80
N VAL A 75 -4.78 -32.13 8.91
CA VAL A 75 -5.53 -33.21 8.27
C VAL A 75 -6.13 -32.74 6.95
N ASN A 76 -6.70 -31.53 6.92
CA ASN A 76 -7.47 -31.02 5.79
C ASN A 76 -6.68 -30.09 4.85
N GLY A 77 -5.45 -29.75 5.19
CA GLY A 77 -4.57 -28.92 4.37
C GLY A 77 -4.83 -27.43 4.53
N PHE A 78 -4.61 -26.66 3.47
CA PHE A 78 -4.81 -25.21 3.45
C PHE A 78 -6.15 -24.83 2.84
N ALA A 79 -6.78 -23.81 3.38
CA ALA A 79 -7.99 -23.20 2.81
C ALA A 79 -7.79 -21.68 2.70
N ALA A 80 -8.26 -21.10 1.60
CA ALA A 80 -8.38 -19.66 1.48
C ALA A 80 -9.27 -19.13 2.60
N LYS A 81 -9.01 -17.91 3.05
CA LYS A 81 -9.97 -17.24 3.92
C LYS A 81 -11.21 -16.92 3.09
N ASP A 82 -12.38 -17.33 3.59
CA ASP A 82 -13.63 -17.00 2.94
C ASP A 82 -13.85 -15.48 2.97
N SER A 83 -14.12 -14.90 1.79
CA SER A 83 -14.49 -13.50 1.62
C SER A 83 -16.01 -13.29 1.64
N ALA A 84 -16.80 -14.38 1.78
CA ALA A 84 -18.25 -14.33 1.86
C ALA A 84 -18.72 -13.38 2.97
N GLY A 85 -19.60 -12.45 2.61
CA GLY A 85 -20.24 -11.54 3.55
C GLY A 85 -19.50 -10.23 3.85
N LEU A 86 -18.51 -9.84 3.04
CA LEU A 86 -17.95 -8.48 3.10
C LEU A 86 -19.06 -7.44 2.83
N LYS A 87 -19.47 -6.73 3.89
CA LYS A 87 -20.40 -5.60 3.78
C LYS A 87 -19.74 -4.47 2.97
N PRO A 88 -20.43 -3.89 1.97
CA PRO A 88 -19.93 -2.71 1.28
C PRO A 88 -19.54 -1.61 2.28
N THR A 89 -18.36 -1.01 2.07
CA THR A 89 -17.80 -0.04 3.02
C THR A 89 -17.79 1.36 2.43
N VAL A 90 -18.53 2.30 3.01
CA VAL A 90 -18.48 3.72 2.65
C VAL A 90 -17.39 4.40 3.49
N ILE A 91 -16.41 5.03 2.85
CA ILE A 91 -15.33 5.77 3.53
C ILE A 91 -15.48 7.25 3.20
N LEU A 92 -15.80 8.05 4.22
CA LEU A 92 -16.07 9.48 4.12
C LEU A 92 -14.89 10.35 4.58
N GLY A 93 -14.74 11.48 3.91
CA GLY A 93 -13.71 12.47 4.22
C GLY A 93 -12.34 12.01 3.77
N VAL A 94 -12.21 11.48 2.54
CA VAL A 94 -10.91 11.09 2.00
C VAL A 94 -10.28 12.26 1.24
N HIS A 95 -9.10 12.73 1.65
CA HIS A 95 -8.40 13.79 0.93
C HIS A 95 -7.88 13.34 -0.45
N PRO A 96 -7.74 14.25 -1.43
CA PRO A 96 -7.29 13.94 -2.79
C PRO A 96 -5.97 13.15 -2.85
N TYR A 97 -4.97 13.52 -2.03
CA TYR A 97 -3.68 12.83 -2.01
C TYR A 97 -3.80 11.36 -1.57
N ASP A 98 -4.80 11.00 -0.75
CA ASP A 98 -5.04 9.62 -0.35
C ASP A 98 -5.76 8.86 -1.47
N ILE A 99 -6.61 9.53 -2.26
CA ILE A 99 -7.22 8.96 -3.47
C ILE A 99 -6.14 8.65 -4.52
N VAL A 100 -5.23 9.59 -4.77
CA VAL A 100 -4.05 9.36 -5.64
C VAL A 100 -3.23 8.18 -5.12
N ALA A 101 -3.02 8.08 -3.80
CA ALA A 101 -2.28 6.98 -3.23
C ALA A 101 -2.97 5.62 -3.43
N LEU A 102 -4.31 5.56 -3.35
CA LEU A 102 -5.07 4.35 -3.67
C LEU A 102 -4.93 3.96 -5.14
N LEU A 103 -4.93 4.93 -6.06
CA LEU A 103 -4.69 4.66 -7.48
C LEU A 103 -3.28 4.08 -7.72
N HIS A 104 -2.25 4.63 -7.06
CA HIS A 104 -0.91 4.04 -7.10
C HIS A 104 -0.88 2.62 -6.52
N MET A 105 -1.60 2.37 -5.43
CA MET A 105 -1.72 1.02 -4.85
C MET A 105 -2.45 0.07 -5.80
N ASP A 106 -3.47 0.52 -6.52
CA ASP A 106 -4.21 -0.30 -7.48
C ASP A 106 -3.26 -0.83 -8.58
N GLU A 107 -2.31 -0.03 -9.08
CA GLU A 107 -1.29 -0.50 -10.03
C GLU A 107 -0.34 -1.54 -9.42
N ILE A 108 0.11 -1.30 -8.19
CA ILE A 108 1.04 -2.18 -7.47
C ILE A 108 0.40 -3.54 -7.17
N PHE A 109 -0.85 -3.57 -6.71
CA PHE A 109 -1.55 -4.81 -6.36
C PHE A 109 -2.13 -5.53 -7.58
N ARG A 110 -2.12 -4.91 -8.77
CA ARG A 110 -2.54 -5.50 -10.05
C ARG A 110 -1.39 -6.16 -10.81
N GLU A 111 -0.16 -5.77 -10.50
CA GLU A 111 1.02 -6.17 -11.26
C GLU A 111 1.27 -7.68 -11.26
N THR A 112 1.49 -8.27 -12.44
CA THR A 112 1.72 -9.71 -12.68
C THR A 112 0.51 -10.58 -12.36
N LYS A 113 0.10 -10.61 -11.09
CA LYS A 113 -1.12 -11.23 -10.61
C LYS A 113 -1.80 -10.30 -9.62
N SER A 114 -3.10 -10.14 -9.78
CA SER A 114 -3.94 -9.28 -8.96
C SER A 114 -4.11 -9.88 -7.56
N ASP A 115 -3.95 -9.07 -6.51
CA ASP A 115 -4.23 -9.48 -5.13
C ASP A 115 -5.74 -9.49 -4.88
N PRO A 116 -6.37 -10.69 -4.73
CA PRO A 116 -7.81 -10.78 -4.56
C PRO A 116 -8.28 -10.11 -3.27
N TYR A 117 -7.55 -10.24 -2.16
CA TYR A 117 -7.94 -9.67 -0.88
C TYR A 117 -7.97 -8.14 -0.92
N TYR A 118 -7.00 -7.52 -1.58
CA TYR A 118 -7.00 -6.07 -1.80
C TYR A 118 -8.18 -5.65 -2.68
N PHE A 119 -8.36 -6.29 -3.84
CA PHE A 119 -9.35 -5.87 -4.82
C PHE A 119 -10.79 -6.17 -4.44
N GLU A 120 -11.06 -7.22 -3.67
CA GLU A 120 -12.39 -7.48 -3.10
C GLU A 120 -12.83 -6.30 -2.23
N LYS A 121 -11.97 -5.86 -1.28
CA LYS A 121 -12.23 -4.68 -0.46
C LYS A 121 -12.37 -3.43 -1.33
N ARG A 122 -11.41 -3.18 -2.23
CA ARG A 122 -11.40 -2.01 -3.11
C ARG A 122 -12.66 -1.89 -3.98
N LYS A 123 -13.17 -3.00 -4.51
CA LYS A 123 -14.40 -3.08 -5.32
C LYS A 123 -15.67 -2.96 -4.47
N SER A 124 -15.66 -3.47 -3.23
CA SER A 124 -16.81 -3.38 -2.32
C SER A 124 -16.97 -2.01 -1.66
N SER A 125 -15.94 -1.15 -1.72
CA SER A 125 -15.98 0.16 -1.08
C SER A 125 -16.53 1.28 -1.96
N ILE A 126 -17.04 2.32 -1.30
CA ILE A 126 -17.45 3.61 -1.88
C ILE A 126 -16.63 4.71 -1.21
N ILE A 127 -15.92 5.52 -2.00
CA ILE A 127 -15.04 6.58 -1.55
C ILE A 127 -15.74 7.93 -1.70
N ILE A 128 -16.04 8.57 -0.57
CA ILE A 128 -16.53 9.95 -0.52
C ILE A 128 -15.36 10.84 -0.12
N GLY A 129 -14.73 11.44 -1.13
CA GLY A 129 -13.64 12.37 -0.94
C GLY A 129 -14.12 13.76 -0.48
N VAL A 130 -13.20 14.54 0.07
CA VAL A 130 -13.42 15.95 0.40
C VAL A 130 -12.20 16.76 -0.01
N ASP A 131 -12.41 17.86 -0.72
CA ASP A 131 -11.38 18.83 -1.03
C ASP A 131 -10.81 19.41 0.28
N ILE A 132 -9.50 19.64 0.30
CA ILE A 132 -8.77 20.03 1.50
C ILE A 132 -9.26 21.38 2.01
N GLN A 133 -9.75 21.43 3.25
CA GLN A 133 -10.18 22.68 3.91
C GLN A 133 -9.07 23.28 4.77
N ASN A 134 -8.34 22.42 5.47
CA ASN A 134 -7.20 22.77 6.31
C ASN A 134 -6.00 21.92 5.89
N MET A 135 -4.82 22.52 5.77
CA MET A 135 -3.62 21.81 5.32
C MET A 135 -2.59 21.78 6.45
N SER A 136 -2.10 20.58 6.78
CA SER A 136 -1.04 20.41 7.77
C SER A 136 0.25 21.12 7.32
N GLU A 137 0.99 21.72 8.25
CA GLU A 137 2.25 22.45 7.97
C GLU A 137 3.31 21.60 7.24
N ARG A 138 3.24 20.28 7.41
CA ARG A 138 4.17 19.31 6.80
C ARG A 138 3.67 18.77 5.45
N CYS A 139 2.46 19.14 5.03
CA CYS A 139 1.89 18.72 3.74
C CYS A 139 2.52 19.54 2.60
N PHE A 140 2.80 18.84 1.50
CA PHE A 140 3.31 19.40 0.25
C PHE A 140 2.62 18.77 -0.98
N ALA A 141 1.40 18.22 -0.78
CA ALA A 141 0.61 17.61 -1.84
C ALA A 141 0.40 18.53 -3.07
N PRO A 142 0.25 19.87 -2.94
CA PRO A 142 0.17 20.74 -4.11
C PRO A 142 1.41 20.68 -5.00
N GLN A 143 2.61 20.61 -4.39
CA GLN A 143 3.87 20.53 -5.11
C GLN A 143 4.00 19.23 -5.91
N MET A 144 3.41 18.13 -5.40
CA MET A 144 3.38 16.84 -6.08
C MET A 144 2.19 16.69 -7.05
N GLY A 145 1.39 17.74 -7.27
CA GLY A 145 0.18 17.66 -8.10
C GLY A 145 -0.91 16.73 -7.52
N CYS A 146 -0.89 16.48 -6.21
CA CYS A 146 -1.75 15.50 -5.54
C CYS A 146 -2.80 16.14 -4.60
N ALA A 147 -2.88 17.47 -4.53
CA ALA A 147 -3.80 18.17 -3.62
C ALA A 147 -5.23 18.30 -4.15
N ILE A 148 -5.43 18.09 -5.45
CA ILE A 148 -6.73 18.07 -6.12
C ILE A 148 -6.78 16.86 -7.05
N ILE A 149 -7.96 16.32 -7.32
CA ILE A 149 -8.14 15.20 -8.24
C ILE A 149 -9.54 15.23 -8.86
N ASP A 150 -9.65 14.75 -10.09
CA ASP A 150 -10.90 14.74 -10.87
C ASP A 150 -11.45 13.32 -11.13
N TYR A 151 -10.78 12.28 -10.61
CA TYR A 151 -11.16 10.87 -10.77
C TYR A 151 -10.71 10.04 -9.55
N GLY A 152 -11.04 8.74 -9.54
CA GLY A 152 -10.62 7.80 -8.49
C GLY A 152 -11.50 7.74 -7.24
N TYR A 153 -12.52 8.59 -7.16
CA TYR A 153 -13.54 8.64 -6.11
C TYR A 153 -14.93 8.32 -6.66
N ASP A 154 -15.87 8.01 -5.76
CA ASP A 154 -17.28 7.81 -6.10
C ASP A 154 -18.05 9.12 -5.98
N LEU A 155 -17.78 9.90 -4.93
CA LEU A 155 -18.27 11.26 -4.72
C LEU A 155 -17.11 12.14 -4.22
N MET A 156 -17.02 13.39 -4.66
CA MET A 156 -16.06 14.38 -4.11
C MET A 156 -16.81 15.61 -3.63
N LEU A 157 -16.57 15.98 -2.37
CA LEU A 157 -17.21 17.12 -1.70
C LEU A 157 -16.30 18.36 -1.74
N THR A 158 -16.88 19.51 -2.06
CA THR A 158 -16.22 20.81 -1.90
C THR A 158 -17.08 21.69 -0.98
N ASP A 159 -16.51 22.22 0.10
CA ASP A 159 -17.21 23.12 1.03
C ASP A 159 -17.39 24.52 0.41
N LEU A 160 -18.65 24.94 0.23
CA LEU A 160 -19.04 26.26 -0.27
C LEU A 160 -19.59 27.17 0.84
N GLY A 161 -19.32 26.86 2.12
CA GLY A 161 -19.77 27.61 3.28
C GLY A 161 -21.01 27.01 3.92
N ASN A 162 -22.20 27.32 3.40
CA ASN A 162 -23.47 26.81 3.95
C ASN A 162 -23.95 25.51 3.27
N ARG A 163 -23.26 25.05 2.24
CA ARG A 163 -23.60 23.88 1.42
C ARG A 163 -22.35 23.20 0.88
N TYR A 164 -22.48 21.95 0.45
CA TYR A 164 -21.45 21.21 -0.27
C TYR A 164 -21.80 21.12 -1.76
N ALA A 165 -20.83 21.36 -2.63
CA ALA A 165 -20.87 20.84 -3.99
C ALA A 165 -20.42 19.38 -4.00
N ILE A 166 -21.06 18.56 -4.82
CA ILE A 166 -20.78 17.13 -4.94
C ILE A 166 -20.49 16.81 -6.41
N ASN A 167 -19.25 16.47 -6.72
CA ASN A 167 -18.88 15.89 -8.00
C ASN A 167 -19.13 14.38 -7.97
N ILE A 168 -19.96 13.88 -8.88
CA ILE A 168 -20.24 12.45 -9.02
C ILE A 168 -19.17 11.81 -9.91
N GLY A 169 -18.39 10.90 -9.33
CA GLY A 169 -17.25 10.23 -9.97
C GLY A 169 -17.55 8.79 -10.43
N SER A 170 -18.60 8.16 -9.91
CA SER A 170 -18.99 6.79 -10.30
C SER A 170 -20.51 6.56 -10.24
N GLN A 171 -20.95 5.48 -10.89
CA GLN A 171 -22.34 5.01 -10.82
C GLN A 171 -22.74 4.59 -9.39
N LYS A 172 -21.82 4.02 -8.61
CA LYS A 172 -22.09 3.66 -7.20
C LYS A 172 -22.33 4.89 -6.34
N GLY A 173 -21.55 5.95 -6.57
CA GLY A 173 -21.73 7.24 -5.89
C GLY A 173 -23.07 7.88 -6.24
N GLU A 174 -23.46 7.85 -7.52
CA GLU A 174 -24.76 8.36 -7.97
C GLU A 174 -25.93 7.62 -7.31
N GLN A 175 -25.90 6.28 -7.32
CA GLN A 175 -26.92 5.45 -6.67
C GLN A 175 -26.99 5.70 -5.16
N LEU A 176 -25.85 5.90 -4.50
CA LEU A 176 -25.81 6.24 -3.08
C LEU A 176 -26.51 7.58 -2.80
N LEU A 177 -26.23 8.61 -3.60
CA LEU A 177 -26.91 9.90 -3.46
C LEU A 177 -28.42 9.78 -3.70
N GLU A 178 -28.83 9.11 -4.78
CA GLU A 178 -30.25 8.97 -5.12
C GLU A 178 -31.04 8.20 -4.05
N LYS A 179 -30.41 7.21 -3.41
CA LYS A 179 -31.05 6.39 -2.38
C LYS A 179 -31.23 7.13 -1.05
N TYR A 180 -30.21 7.86 -0.59
CA TYR A 180 -30.19 8.39 0.79
C TYR A 180 -30.26 9.91 0.90
N ALA A 181 -29.88 10.65 -0.14
CA ALA A 181 -29.82 12.11 -0.06
C ALA A 181 -31.18 12.72 -0.42
N LYS A 182 -31.61 13.71 0.35
CA LYS A 182 -32.82 14.50 0.10
C LYS A 182 -32.44 15.92 -0.30
N ASN A 183 -33.31 16.59 -1.05
CA ASN A 183 -33.15 17.99 -1.46
C ASN A 183 -31.84 18.28 -2.23
N VAL A 184 -31.30 17.28 -2.93
CA VAL A 184 -30.12 17.45 -3.78
C VAL A 184 -30.53 18.05 -5.12
N THR A 185 -29.92 19.17 -5.49
CA THR A 185 -30.22 19.87 -6.75
C THR A 185 -29.01 19.90 -7.68
N ASP A 186 -29.24 20.16 -8.96
CA ASP A 186 -28.13 20.45 -9.89
C ASP A 186 -27.36 21.70 -9.47
N ALA A 187 -26.03 21.65 -9.66
CA ALA A 187 -25.16 22.78 -9.43
C ALA A 187 -25.40 23.87 -10.48
N LEU A 188 -25.46 25.13 -10.02
CA LEU A 188 -25.52 26.28 -10.91
C LEU A 188 -24.12 26.68 -11.35
N ALA A 189 -24.01 27.50 -12.41
CA ALA A 189 -22.72 27.98 -12.92
C ALA A 189 -21.87 28.67 -11.82
N ARG A 190 -22.51 29.39 -10.89
CA ARG A 190 -21.85 30.00 -9.73
C ARG A 190 -21.20 28.97 -8.79
N ASP A 191 -21.82 27.81 -8.61
CA ASP A 191 -21.31 26.76 -7.72
C ASP A 191 -20.07 26.12 -8.36
N VAL A 192 -20.12 25.84 -9.66
CA VAL A 192 -18.97 25.35 -10.44
C VAL A 192 -17.80 26.32 -10.38
N GLN A 193 -18.07 27.63 -10.50
CA GLN A 193 -17.04 28.66 -10.39
C GLN A 193 -16.41 28.70 -8.99
N LEU A 194 -17.21 28.62 -7.92
CA LEU A 194 -16.71 28.58 -6.54
C LEU A 194 -15.86 27.33 -6.29
N VAL A 195 -16.24 26.16 -6.82
CA VAL A 195 -15.41 24.94 -6.75
C VAL A 195 -14.06 25.17 -7.43
N GLY A 196 -14.04 25.78 -8.61
CA GLY A 196 -12.81 26.14 -9.31
C GLY A 196 -11.90 27.07 -8.51
N GLN A 197 -12.47 28.09 -7.87
CA GLN A 197 -11.75 29.01 -6.98
C GLN A 197 -11.15 28.28 -5.77
N LYS A 198 -11.93 27.42 -5.11
CA LYS A 198 -11.46 26.61 -3.98
C LYS A 198 -10.31 25.69 -4.36
N LYS A 199 -10.37 25.03 -5.51
CA LYS A 199 -9.24 24.23 -6.02
C LYS A 199 -7.98 25.05 -6.25
N GLN A 200 -8.10 26.29 -6.75
CA GLN A 200 -6.95 27.20 -6.88
C GLN A 200 -6.41 27.66 -5.54
N GLU A 201 -7.26 27.94 -4.55
CA GLU A 201 -6.85 28.26 -3.18
C GLU A 201 -6.02 27.11 -2.58
N ILE A 202 -6.51 25.86 -2.70
CA ILE A 202 -5.83 24.65 -2.20
C ILE A 202 -4.40 24.51 -2.74
N MET A 203 -4.19 24.82 -4.03
CA MET A 203 -2.86 24.73 -4.64
C MET A 203 -1.84 25.70 -4.01
N ASN A 204 -2.31 26.77 -3.36
CA ASN A 204 -1.48 27.79 -2.72
C ASN A 204 -1.40 27.63 -1.18
N MET A 205 -2.03 26.62 -0.59
CA MET A 205 -2.05 26.42 0.87
C MET A 205 -0.77 25.80 1.46
N SER A 206 0.06 25.17 0.63
CA SER A 206 1.27 24.46 1.11
C SER A 206 2.31 25.43 1.64
N GLN A 207 2.75 25.21 2.88
CA GLN A 207 3.88 25.95 3.49
C GLN A 207 5.25 25.36 3.09
N GLN A 208 5.24 24.16 2.52
CA GLN A 208 6.42 23.47 2.03
C GLN A 208 6.58 23.69 0.52
N LYS A 209 7.82 23.83 0.05
CA LYS A 209 8.11 24.10 -1.36
C LYS A 209 9.40 23.41 -1.81
N PHE A 210 9.40 22.85 -3.02
CA PHE A 210 10.62 22.39 -3.66
C PHE A 210 11.32 23.55 -4.38
N ASP A 211 12.64 23.57 -4.33
CA ASP A 211 13.46 24.59 -5.00
C ASP A 211 13.70 24.27 -6.48
N PHE A 212 13.07 23.19 -6.97
CA PHE A 212 13.24 22.63 -8.31
C PHE A 212 11.94 21.96 -8.80
N PRO A 213 11.76 21.74 -10.11
CA PRO A 213 10.61 21.00 -10.66
C PRO A 213 10.59 19.53 -10.20
N THR A 214 9.46 19.06 -9.67
CA THR A 214 9.36 17.71 -9.08
C THR A 214 9.57 16.55 -10.06
N GLU A 215 9.46 16.83 -11.36
CA GLU A 215 9.76 15.90 -12.44
C GLU A 215 11.24 15.47 -12.43
N LEU A 216 12.14 16.27 -11.85
CA LEU A 216 13.56 15.97 -11.75
C LEU A 216 13.91 14.96 -10.64
N ILE A 217 12.97 14.62 -9.75
CA ILE A 217 13.21 13.73 -8.61
C ILE A 217 13.86 12.39 -9.02
N PRO A 218 13.39 11.67 -10.06
CA PRO A 218 13.99 10.40 -10.45
C PRO A 218 15.47 10.52 -10.89
N GLU A 219 15.80 11.54 -11.69
CA GLU A 219 17.18 11.76 -12.16
C GLU A 219 18.08 12.23 -11.02
N MET A 220 17.62 13.14 -10.17
CA MET A 220 18.35 13.58 -8.98
C MET A 220 18.72 12.42 -8.07
N LEU A 221 17.78 11.49 -7.83
CA LEU A 221 18.06 10.29 -7.06
C LEU A 221 19.14 9.46 -7.75
N SER A 222 19.02 9.21 -9.05
CA SER A 222 20.01 8.43 -9.81
C SER A 222 21.44 8.97 -9.68
N LYS A 223 21.62 10.29 -9.81
CA LYS A 223 22.93 10.95 -9.73
C LYS A 223 23.55 10.93 -8.32
N THR A 224 22.75 10.66 -7.28
CA THR A 224 23.18 10.69 -5.88
C THR A 224 23.24 9.31 -5.22
N TYR A 225 23.10 8.22 -5.99
CA TYR A 225 23.12 6.85 -5.44
C TYR A 225 24.43 6.51 -4.71
N ASP A 226 25.57 6.86 -5.32
CA ASP A 226 26.93 6.55 -4.84
C ASP A 226 27.46 7.57 -3.83
N LYS A 227 26.66 8.57 -3.44
CA LYS A 227 27.04 9.61 -2.48
C LYS A 227 26.84 9.14 -1.05
N SER A 228 27.72 8.27 -0.54
CA SER A 228 27.66 7.73 0.82
C SER A 228 27.47 8.82 1.88
N ASP A 229 28.28 9.88 1.80
CA ASP A 229 28.38 10.91 2.84
C ASP A 229 27.07 11.70 2.98
N PHE A 230 26.38 11.96 1.86
CA PHE A 230 25.06 12.58 1.86
C PHE A 230 24.05 11.72 2.64
N TRP A 231 23.98 10.42 2.34
CA TRP A 231 23.03 9.52 3.00
C TRP A 231 23.38 9.27 4.47
N GLU A 232 24.66 9.27 4.82
CA GLU A 232 25.15 9.18 6.19
C GLU A 232 24.71 10.40 7.00
N LYS A 233 25.02 11.61 6.51
CA LYS A 233 24.61 12.88 7.13
C LYS A 233 23.11 12.93 7.41
N HIS A 234 22.27 12.62 6.43
CA HIS A 234 20.81 12.76 6.56
C HIS A 234 20.15 11.63 7.35
N SER A 235 20.86 10.53 7.64
CA SER A 235 20.33 9.39 8.40
C SER A 235 20.96 9.23 9.78
N GLU A 236 21.91 10.09 10.17
CA GLU A 236 22.63 10.06 11.44
C GLU A 236 21.70 10.02 12.67
N LYS A 237 20.54 10.69 12.61
CA LYS A 237 19.53 10.70 13.69
C LYS A 237 18.40 9.67 13.54
N CYS A 238 18.35 8.94 12.42
CA CYS A 238 17.31 7.94 12.13
C CYS A 238 17.20 6.79 13.13
N LEU A 239 16.14 6.71 13.92
CA LEU A 239 15.97 5.59 14.88
C LEU A 239 15.68 4.22 14.24
N ALA A 240 15.61 4.12 12.91
CA ALA A 240 15.24 2.89 12.18
C ALA A 240 13.92 2.24 12.63
N CYS A 241 13.01 3.01 13.24
CA CYS A 241 11.76 2.51 13.82
C CYS A 241 10.64 2.23 12.80
N GLY A 242 10.80 2.63 11.54
CA GLY A 242 9.81 2.39 10.49
C GLY A 242 8.56 3.28 10.51
N SER A 243 8.37 4.16 11.51
CA SER A 243 7.17 5.02 11.61
C SER A 243 6.82 5.74 10.31
N CYS A 244 7.83 6.32 9.65
CA CYS A 244 7.66 7.09 8.41
C CYS A 244 7.15 6.26 7.21
N VAL A 245 7.41 4.94 7.17
CA VAL A 245 6.92 4.04 6.11
C VAL A 245 5.58 3.41 6.48
N LEU A 246 5.33 3.15 7.77
CA LEU A 246 4.07 2.58 8.24
C LEU A 246 2.89 3.55 8.08
N VAL A 247 3.09 4.86 8.31
CA VAL A 247 2.06 5.89 8.12
C VAL A 247 1.89 6.36 6.67
N CYS A 248 2.78 5.93 5.76
CA CYS A 248 2.77 6.43 4.38
C CYS A 248 1.67 5.76 3.55
N PRO A 249 0.82 6.51 2.82
CA PRO A 249 -0.30 5.94 2.07
C PRO A 249 0.12 5.04 0.92
N THR A 250 1.31 5.22 0.35
CA THR A 250 1.83 4.43 -0.78
C THR A 250 2.84 3.36 -0.40
N CYS A 251 3.05 3.10 0.90
CA CYS A 251 3.88 1.98 1.37
C CYS A 251 3.05 0.70 1.49
N TYR A 252 3.53 -0.36 0.86
CA TYR A 252 2.82 -1.64 0.67
C TYR A 252 3.68 -2.87 1.05
N CYS A 253 4.82 -2.67 1.71
CA CYS A 253 5.68 -3.77 2.17
C CYS A 253 4.98 -4.55 3.29
N PHE A 254 5.18 -5.87 3.29
CA PHE A 254 4.65 -6.77 4.31
C PHE A 254 5.56 -7.96 4.52
N ASP A 255 5.35 -8.61 5.66
CA ASP A 255 5.88 -9.92 6.00
C ASP A 255 4.74 -10.92 6.14
N VAL A 256 5.05 -12.20 5.99
CA VAL A 256 4.08 -13.31 6.08
C VAL A 256 4.56 -14.31 7.12
N LYS A 257 3.71 -14.59 8.11
CA LYS A 257 4.02 -15.53 9.20
C LYS A 257 2.86 -16.47 9.45
N ASP A 258 3.17 -17.72 9.80
CA ASP A 258 2.18 -18.64 10.32
C ASP A 258 2.01 -18.40 11.83
N ASP A 259 0.77 -18.22 12.28
CA ASP A 259 0.35 -18.12 13.68
C ASP A 259 -0.36 -19.43 14.07
N PRO A 260 0.36 -20.40 14.67
CA PRO A 260 -0.21 -21.69 15.04
C PRO A 260 -1.11 -21.57 16.27
N ALA A 261 -2.24 -22.27 16.27
CA ALA A 261 -3.04 -22.42 17.48
C ALA A 261 -2.28 -23.21 18.54
N LEU A 262 -2.67 -23.05 19.81
CA LEU A 262 -2.05 -23.78 20.94
C LEU A 262 -2.14 -25.31 20.80
N SER A 263 -3.11 -25.82 20.03
CA SER A 263 -3.24 -27.24 19.70
C SER A 263 -2.12 -27.77 18.80
N LEU A 264 -1.42 -26.87 18.09
CA LEU A 264 -0.45 -27.14 17.03
C LEU A 264 -1.02 -27.98 15.86
N LYS A 265 -2.35 -28.08 15.76
CA LYS A 265 -3.04 -28.85 14.71
C LYS A 265 -3.62 -27.98 13.59
N HIS A 266 -3.88 -26.72 13.89
CA HIS A 266 -4.41 -25.74 12.96
C HIS A 266 -3.77 -24.38 13.22
N GLY A 267 -3.92 -23.46 12.28
CA GLY A 267 -3.43 -22.09 12.42
C GLY A 267 -3.75 -21.23 11.22
N GLU A 268 -3.18 -20.03 11.23
CA GLU A 268 -3.42 -19.03 10.20
C GLU A 268 -2.11 -18.55 9.59
N ARG A 269 -2.06 -18.35 8.27
CA ARG A 269 -1.00 -17.58 7.64
C ARG A 269 -1.44 -16.14 7.52
N ILE A 270 -0.65 -15.25 8.08
CA ILE A 270 -1.01 -13.87 8.28
C ILE A 270 0.03 -12.98 7.64
N ARG A 271 -0.46 -12.09 6.78
CA ARG A 271 0.30 -10.95 6.26
C ARG A 271 0.23 -9.79 7.24
N THR A 272 1.37 -9.21 7.58
CA THR A 272 1.49 -8.05 8.49
C THR A 272 2.29 -6.95 7.83
N TRP A 273 1.92 -5.68 8.03
CA TRP A 273 2.73 -4.56 7.53
C TRP A 273 4.17 -4.65 8.01
N ASP A 274 5.09 -4.41 7.09
CA ASP A 274 6.53 -4.34 7.33
C ASP A 274 7.10 -3.17 6.53
N GLY A 275 8.40 -2.91 6.62
CA GLY A 275 8.98 -1.72 6.01
C GLY A 275 10.47 -1.79 5.79
N CYS A 276 10.92 -1.21 4.67
CA CYS A 276 12.31 -1.19 4.26
C CYS A 276 13.28 -0.47 5.22
N LEU A 277 12.79 0.27 6.22
CA LEU A 277 13.63 0.86 7.27
C LEU A 277 13.89 -0.08 8.45
N LEU A 278 13.09 -1.12 8.62
CA LEU A 278 13.27 -2.13 9.65
C LEU A 278 14.44 -3.04 9.25
N GLU A 279 15.31 -3.33 10.20
CA GLU A 279 16.55 -4.07 9.95
C GLU A 279 16.27 -5.49 9.45
N ASP A 280 15.30 -6.17 10.06
CA ASP A 280 14.95 -7.55 9.74
C ASP A 280 14.36 -7.71 8.33
N PHE A 281 13.80 -6.65 7.73
CA PHE A 281 13.18 -6.70 6.40
C PHE A 281 14.15 -7.13 5.28
N ALA A 282 15.46 -6.94 5.48
CA ALA A 282 16.49 -7.28 4.51
C ALA A 282 17.40 -8.44 4.95
N LYS A 283 17.06 -9.08 6.08
CA LYS A 283 17.80 -10.18 6.66
C LYS A 283 17.30 -11.51 6.12
N ILE A 284 18.20 -12.39 5.72
CA ILE A 284 17.88 -13.74 5.25
C ILE A 284 18.26 -14.81 6.29
N ALA A 285 17.84 -16.05 6.04
CA ALA A 285 17.95 -17.15 7.02
C ALA A 285 19.39 -17.46 7.48
N SER A 286 20.40 -17.20 6.65
CA SER A 286 21.83 -17.31 7.00
C SER A 286 22.32 -16.25 7.98
N GLY A 287 21.51 -15.22 8.25
CA GLY A 287 21.87 -14.07 9.07
C GLY A 287 22.48 -12.91 8.27
N GLU A 288 22.80 -13.11 6.99
CA GLU A 288 23.23 -12.02 6.12
C GLU A 288 22.10 -10.99 5.96
N ASN A 289 22.48 -9.72 5.91
CA ASN A 289 21.55 -8.60 5.69
C ASN A 289 22.03 -7.77 4.51
N PHE A 290 21.19 -7.66 3.47
CA PHE A 290 21.52 -6.92 2.25
C PHE A 290 21.42 -5.40 2.39
N ARG A 291 20.88 -4.91 3.51
CA ARG A 291 20.81 -3.49 3.87
C ARG A 291 21.09 -3.30 5.37
N PRO A 292 22.32 -3.62 5.84
CA PRO A 292 22.61 -3.72 7.27
C PRO A 292 22.71 -2.35 7.95
N THR A 293 23.05 -1.29 7.22
CA THR A 293 23.26 0.04 7.79
C THR A 293 22.04 0.95 7.66
N ARG A 294 21.88 1.89 8.59
CA ARG A 294 20.81 2.89 8.55
C ARG A 294 20.83 3.76 7.29
N PRO A 295 21.99 4.27 6.81
CA PRO A 295 22.05 5.05 5.57
C PRO A 295 21.55 4.27 4.34
N THR A 296 21.89 2.99 4.21
CA THR A 296 21.46 2.19 3.05
C THR A 296 19.95 1.95 3.04
N ARG A 297 19.33 1.70 4.20
CA ARG A 297 17.87 1.61 4.34
C ARG A 297 17.18 2.95 4.09
N TYR A 298 17.75 4.03 4.64
CA TYR A 298 17.24 5.38 4.47
C TYR A 298 17.24 5.82 2.99
N ARG A 299 18.36 5.62 2.29
CA ARG A 299 18.45 5.78 0.83
C ARG A 299 17.40 4.96 0.10
N HIS A 300 17.27 3.67 0.44
CA HIS A 300 16.31 2.77 -0.22
C HIS A 300 14.86 3.27 -0.11
N ARG A 301 14.46 3.88 1.02
CA ARG A 301 13.13 4.51 1.16
C ARG A 301 12.87 5.58 0.10
N TYR A 302 13.82 6.49 -0.13
CA TYR A 302 13.67 7.57 -1.10
C TYR A 302 13.72 7.07 -2.54
N PHE A 303 14.68 6.19 -2.85
CA PHE A 303 14.76 5.55 -4.16
C PHE A 303 13.52 4.75 -4.50
N LYS A 304 12.99 3.97 -3.54
CA LYS A 304 11.77 3.22 -3.76
C LYS A 304 10.62 4.14 -4.14
N LYS A 305 10.54 5.33 -3.54
CA LYS A 305 9.43 6.26 -3.79
C LYS A 305 9.59 7.12 -5.04
N GLY A 306 10.81 7.59 -5.31
CA GLY A 306 11.08 8.57 -6.37
C GLY A 306 11.73 8.01 -7.63
N LYS A 307 12.36 6.82 -7.60
CA LYS A 307 13.03 6.23 -8.77
C LYS A 307 12.49 4.86 -9.15
N TYR A 308 12.52 3.88 -8.24
CA TYR A 308 12.21 2.49 -8.60
C TYR A 308 10.75 2.28 -9.01
N LEU A 309 9.82 3.00 -8.39
CA LEU A 309 8.41 2.97 -8.80
C LEU A 309 8.16 3.83 -10.04
N PHE A 310 8.93 4.90 -10.24
CA PHE A 310 8.90 5.66 -11.48
C PHE A 310 9.32 4.77 -12.66
N ASP A 311 10.47 4.11 -12.57
CA ASP A 311 10.98 3.19 -13.61
C ASP A 311 10.02 2.06 -13.95
N ARG A 312 9.21 1.64 -12.98
CA ARG A 312 8.33 0.48 -13.10
C ARG A 312 6.90 0.84 -13.53
N PHE A 313 6.38 1.96 -13.07
CA PHE A 313 4.97 2.36 -13.23
C PHE A 313 4.78 3.74 -13.87
N GLY A 314 5.86 4.49 -14.15
CA GLY A 314 5.81 5.81 -14.76
C GLY A 314 5.47 6.96 -13.82
N PHE A 315 5.29 6.71 -12.52
CA PHE A 315 4.95 7.74 -11.53
C PHE A 315 5.85 7.72 -10.29
N VAL A 316 6.05 8.90 -9.71
CA VAL A 316 6.62 9.06 -8.36
C VAL A 316 5.54 8.75 -7.33
N SER A 317 5.81 7.82 -6.41
CA SER A 317 4.78 7.35 -5.46
C SER A 317 4.54 8.29 -4.26
N CYS A 318 5.32 9.37 -4.11
CA CYS A 318 5.13 10.31 -3.02
C CYS A 318 3.95 11.25 -3.33
N VAL A 319 2.88 11.19 -2.53
CA VAL A 319 1.69 12.04 -2.72
C VAL A 319 1.69 13.34 -1.90
N GLY A 320 2.80 13.65 -1.22
CA GLY A 320 2.96 14.89 -0.45
C GLY A 320 2.11 15.03 0.81
N CYS A 321 1.49 13.98 1.34
CA CYS A 321 0.60 14.06 2.51
C CYS A 321 1.25 14.49 3.85
N GLY A 322 2.59 14.60 3.94
CA GLY A 322 3.29 15.06 5.14
C GLY A 322 3.35 14.08 6.34
N ARG A 323 2.53 13.02 6.38
CA ARG A 323 2.47 12.06 7.52
C ARG A 323 3.82 11.53 7.96
N CYS A 324 4.71 11.23 7.01
CA CYS A 324 6.03 10.69 7.32
C CYS A 324 6.92 11.68 8.08
N SER A 325 6.78 12.98 7.81
CA SER A 325 7.47 14.07 8.49
C SER A 325 6.88 14.27 9.88
N SER A 326 5.54 14.35 9.99
CA SER A 326 4.84 14.58 11.26
C SER A 326 5.06 13.48 12.31
N ASN A 327 5.34 12.24 11.88
CA ASN A 327 5.54 11.11 12.78
C ASN A 327 7.02 10.76 13.02
N CYS A 328 7.96 11.53 12.47
CA CYS A 328 9.39 11.28 12.65
C CYS A 328 9.93 12.05 13.85
N LEU A 329 10.16 11.36 14.97
CA LEU A 329 10.66 11.98 16.20
C LEU A 329 11.94 12.82 16.01
N PRO A 330 12.96 12.38 15.23
CA PRO A 330 14.15 13.19 14.98
C PRO A 330 14.00 14.27 13.89
N ASP A 331 12.81 14.41 13.28
CA ASP A 331 12.49 15.35 12.20
C ASP A 331 13.42 15.31 10.97
N ILE A 332 13.79 14.09 10.55
CA ILE A 332 14.62 13.89 9.34
C ILE A 332 13.81 13.36 8.16
N ALA A 333 12.60 12.83 8.38
CA ALA A 333 11.87 12.09 7.36
C ALA A 333 11.17 12.96 6.30
N ASN A 334 11.32 14.29 6.36
CA ASN A 334 10.70 15.23 5.44
C ASN A 334 11.33 15.14 4.03
N PRO A 335 10.57 14.73 2.99
CA PRO A 335 11.11 14.67 1.65
C PRO A 335 11.51 16.02 1.05
N VAL A 336 10.86 17.11 1.45
CA VAL A 336 11.16 18.46 0.92
C VAL A 336 12.57 18.87 1.33
N ASN A 337 12.87 18.83 2.62
CA ASN A 337 14.20 19.19 3.15
C ASN A 337 15.31 18.36 2.47
N LEU A 338 15.16 17.03 2.46
CA LEU A 338 16.18 16.15 1.89
C LEU A 338 16.40 16.38 0.41
N LEU A 339 15.33 16.55 -0.37
CA LEU A 339 15.45 16.71 -1.82
C LEU A 339 15.93 18.11 -2.21
N ASN A 340 15.59 19.16 -1.45
CA ASN A 340 16.16 20.50 -1.68
C ASN A 340 17.66 20.54 -1.34
N ASP A 341 18.07 19.90 -0.24
CA ASP A 341 19.50 19.74 0.11
C ASP A 341 20.23 18.95 -0.98
N MET A 342 19.60 17.88 -1.48
CA MET A 342 20.12 17.09 -2.61
C MET A 342 20.26 17.94 -3.88
N TYR A 343 19.24 18.72 -4.23
CA TYR A 343 19.28 19.60 -5.40
C TYR A 343 20.42 20.62 -5.30
N SER A 344 20.56 21.26 -4.13
CA SER A 344 21.63 22.22 -3.86
C SER A 344 23.02 21.60 -4.05
N GLU A 345 23.22 20.37 -3.56
CA GLU A 345 24.48 19.66 -3.73
C GLU A 345 24.76 19.30 -5.20
N VAL A 346 23.78 18.77 -5.91
CA VAL A 346 23.93 18.39 -7.33
C VAL A 346 24.24 19.61 -8.20
N VAL A 347 23.56 20.73 -7.98
CA VAL A 347 23.83 22.01 -8.67
C VAL A 347 25.22 22.54 -8.32
N SER A 348 25.64 22.46 -7.06
CA SER A 348 26.98 22.92 -6.64
C SER A 348 28.13 22.15 -7.29
N MET A 349 27.86 20.91 -7.71
CA MET A 349 28.81 20.07 -8.43
C MET A 349 28.85 20.33 -9.95
N GLY A 350 28.01 21.24 -10.46
CA GLY A 350 27.90 21.50 -11.90
C GLY A 350 27.31 20.34 -12.70
N VAL A 351 26.55 19.46 -12.05
CA VAL A 351 25.87 18.35 -12.72
C VAL A 351 24.55 18.84 -13.30
N GLU A 352 24.43 18.81 -14.63
CA GLU A 352 23.16 19.08 -15.30
C GLU A 352 22.17 17.94 -15.02
N ILE A 353 20.94 18.32 -14.67
CA ILE A 353 19.82 17.40 -14.45
C ILE A 353 18.78 17.67 -15.52
N ASP A 354 18.70 16.78 -16.50
CA ASP A 354 17.64 16.79 -17.49
C ASP A 354 16.36 16.17 -16.92
N ALA A 355 15.23 16.50 -17.53
CA ALA A 355 13.98 15.81 -17.23
C ALA A 355 14.12 14.31 -17.59
N PRO A 356 13.65 13.39 -16.73
CA PRO A 356 13.70 11.97 -17.03
C PRO A 356 12.88 11.65 -18.28
N THR A 357 13.39 10.75 -19.10
CA THR A 357 12.56 10.09 -20.12
C THR A 357 11.53 9.22 -19.40
N ALA A 358 10.24 9.41 -19.71
CA ALA A 358 9.20 8.55 -19.18
C ALA A 358 9.46 7.09 -19.58
N PRO A 359 9.46 6.14 -18.63
CA PRO A 359 9.73 4.75 -18.96
C PRO A 359 8.57 4.15 -19.76
N GLU A 360 8.87 3.15 -20.57
CA GLU A 360 7.84 2.34 -21.21
C GLU A 360 7.16 1.45 -20.15
N VAL A 361 5.91 1.74 -19.84
CA VAL A 361 5.14 1.00 -18.83
C VAL A 361 4.32 -0.08 -19.51
N ASN A 362 4.67 -1.35 -19.28
CA ASN A 362 3.96 -2.51 -19.81
C ASN A 362 3.57 -3.47 -18.68
N ILE A 363 2.53 -3.10 -17.93
CA ILE A 363 2.00 -3.91 -16.83
C ILE A 363 1.02 -4.93 -17.41
N LYS A 364 1.30 -6.22 -17.18
CA LYS A 364 0.39 -7.32 -17.53
C LYS A 364 -0.14 -7.99 -16.27
N THR A 365 -1.41 -8.40 -16.30
CA THR A 365 -2.06 -9.14 -15.23
C THR A 365 -2.58 -10.47 -15.75
N GLU A 366 -2.08 -11.56 -15.20
CA GLU A 366 -2.36 -12.94 -15.64
C GLU A 366 -3.47 -13.62 -14.80
N GLY A 367 -4.34 -12.81 -14.17
CA GLY A 367 -5.38 -13.26 -13.24
C GLY A 367 -5.04 -12.93 -11.78
N ASP A 368 -5.70 -13.61 -10.84
CA ASP A 368 -5.53 -13.38 -9.40
C ASP A 368 -4.46 -14.29 -8.78
N ILE A 369 -3.83 -13.83 -7.71
CA ILE A 369 -2.93 -14.63 -6.87
C ILE A 369 -3.77 -15.69 -6.17
N ASN A 370 -3.40 -16.97 -6.34
CA ASN A 370 -3.90 -18.04 -5.50
C ASN A 370 -2.95 -18.23 -4.32
N TYR A 371 -3.35 -17.77 -3.13
CA TYR A 371 -2.57 -17.90 -1.91
C TYR A 371 -2.59 -19.31 -1.31
N VAL A 372 -3.51 -20.20 -1.75
CA VAL A 372 -3.64 -21.55 -1.20
C VAL A 372 -2.51 -22.44 -1.73
N PRO A 373 -1.58 -22.91 -0.87
CA PRO A 373 -0.56 -23.85 -1.28
C PRO A 373 -1.16 -25.17 -1.72
N LYS A 374 -0.58 -25.78 -2.76
CA LYS A 374 -0.92 -27.15 -3.15
C LYS A 374 -0.24 -28.15 -2.22
N LEU A 375 -1.00 -29.16 -1.77
CA LEU A 375 -0.43 -30.28 -1.02
C LEU A 375 0.50 -31.10 -1.91
N ALA A 376 1.60 -31.55 -1.31
CA ALA A 376 2.63 -32.27 -2.01
C ALA A 376 3.35 -33.25 -1.08
N THR A 377 3.71 -34.40 -1.64
CA THR A 377 4.42 -35.48 -0.94
C THR A 377 5.88 -35.52 -1.36
N ILE A 378 6.78 -35.67 -0.37
CA ILE A 378 8.19 -35.95 -0.62
C ILE A 378 8.30 -37.44 -0.94
N ILE A 379 8.67 -37.79 -2.16
CA ILE A 379 8.78 -39.19 -2.58
C ILE A 379 10.21 -39.73 -2.49
N ASN A 380 11.21 -38.84 -2.42
CA ASN A 380 12.60 -39.22 -2.25
C ASN A 380 13.41 -38.08 -1.60
N LYS A 381 14.43 -38.46 -0.84
CA LYS A 381 15.40 -37.56 -0.20
C LYS A 381 16.81 -38.08 -0.45
N MET A 382 17.64 -37.27 -1.10
CA MET A 382 19.04 -37.60 -1.39
C MET A 382 19.97 -36.55 -0.76
N PRO A 383 20.84 -36.93 0.19
CA PRO A 383 21.87 -36.03 0.69
C PRO A 383 22.82 -35.61 -0.44
N MET A 384 23.02 -34.31 -0.63
CA MET A 384 23.98 -33.76 -1.60
C MET A 384 25.28 -33.35 -0.91
N THR A 385 25.17 -32.85 0.33
CA THR A 385 26.29 -32.52 1.22
C THR A 385 25.86 -32.75 2.68
N ALA A 386 26.69 -32.31 3.65
CA ALA A 386 26.31 -32.27 5.06
C ALA A 386 25.09 -31.36 5.36
N ASN A 387 24.86 -30.32 4.57
CA ASN A 387 23.82 -29.31 4.81
C ASN A 387 22.78 -29.21 3.70
N GLU A 388 23.05 -29.77 2.51
CA GLU A 388 22.14 -29.74 1.37
C GLU A 388 21.49 -31.11 1.14
N MET A 389 20.19 -31.08 0.86
CA MET A 389 19.41 -32.27 0.51
C MET A 389 18.57 -31.98 -0.73
N LEU A 390 18.59 -32.93 -1.67
CA LEU A 390 17.73 -32.93 -2.83
C LEU A 390 16.44 -33.65 -2.47
N PHE A 391 15.33 -32.92 -2.53
CA PHE A 391 13.98 -33.45 -2.33
C PHE A 391 13.35 -33.68 -3.68
N GLU A 392 12.79 -34.86 -3.91
CA GLU A 392 11.88 -35.10 -5.02
C GLU A 392 10.44 -35.06 -4.51
N ILE A 393 9.63 -34.20 -5.13
CA ILE A 393 8.30 -33.83 -4.65
C ILE A 393 7.28 -34.12 -5.75
N LYS A 394 6.13 -34.65 -5.34
CA LYS A 394 4.95 -34.87 -6.19
C LYS A 394 3.77 -34.07 -5.64
N LEU A 395 3.05 -33.37 -6.50
CA LEU A 395 1.79 -32.71 -6.11
C LEU A 395 0.70 -33.77 -5.92
N ASP A 396 -0.03 -33.69 -4.81
CA ASP A 396 -0.99 -34.74 -4.41
C ASP A 396 -2.25 -34.74 -5.28
N ASP A 397 -2.58 -33.59 -5.89
CA ASP A 397 -3.67 -33.45 -6.87
C ASP A 397 -3.35 -34.06 -8.24
N GLY A 398 -2.14 -34.63 -8.42
CA GLY A 398 -1.67 -35.21 -9.67
C GLY A 398 -1.31 -34.18 -10.75
N SER A 399 -1.43 -32.88 -10.45
CA SER A 399 -1.04 -31.84 -11.38
C SER A 399 0.49 -31.76 -11.53
N VAL A 400 0.94 -31.11 -12.60
CA VAL A 400 2.36 -30.83 -12.85
C VAL A 400 2.66 -29.37 -12.51
N LEU A 401 3.88 -29.10 -12.03
CA LEU A 401 4.30 -27.76 -11.63
C LEU A 401 4.40 -26.77 -12.81
N ASN A 402 4.66 -27.26 -14.03
CA ASN A 402 4.82 -26.45 -15.25
C ASN A 402 5.88 -25.34 -15.13
N GLN A 403 6.99 -25.63 -14.45
CA GLN A 403 8.08 -24.67 -14.26
C GLN A 403 8.83 -24.34 -15.56
N VAL A 404 9.34 -23.12 -15.66
CA VAL A 404 10.39 -22.73 -16.62
C VAL A 404 11.73 -22.53 -15.91
N PRO A 405 12.88 -22.66 -16.61
CA PRO A 405 14.20 -22.49 -15.99
C PRO A 405 14.34 -21.11 -15.32
N GLY A 406 14.96 -21.09 -14.13
CA GLY A 406 15.18 -19.88 -13.34
C GLY A 406 14.05 -19.51 -12.37
N GLN A 407 12.96 -20.28 -12.34
CA GLN A 407 11.88 -20.06 -11.37
C GLN A 407 12.15 -20.67 -9.99
N PHE A 408 11.47 -20.11 -9.00
CA PHE A 408 11.37 -20.63 -7.64
C PHE A 408 9.90 -20.84 -7.25
N VAL A 409 9.67 -21.62 -6.21
CA VAL A 409 8.35 -21.84 -5.60
C VAL A 409 8.37 -21.36 -4.15
N GLN A 410 7.22 -20.94 -3.63
CA GLN A 410 7.04 -20.76 -2.19
C GLN A 410 6.74 -22.12 -1.55
N VAL A 411 7.71 -22.69 -0.82
CA VAL A 411 7.53 -23.94 -0.09
C VAL A 411 6.94 -23.63 1.27
N SER A 412 5.77 -24.20 1.54
CA SER A 412 5.12 -24.08 2.85
C SER A 412 5.32 -25.34 3.68
N VAL A 413 5.61 -25.17 4.96
CA VAL A 413 5.58 -26.27 5.94
C VAL A 413 4.63 -25.88 7.06
N PHE A 414 3.63 -26.73 7.31
CA PHE A 414 2.57 -26.46 8.28
C PHE A 414 3.11 -26.02 9.64
N GLY A 415 2.58 -24.92 10.17
CA GLY A 415 2.96 -24.39 11.47
C GLY A 415 4.35 -23.78 11.56
N VAL A 416 5.05 -23.63 10.43
CA VAL A 416 6.41 -23.08 10.40
C VAL A 416 6.51 -21.84 9.50
N GLY A 417 5.77 -21.79 8.40
CA GLY A 417 5.79 -20.67 7.46
C GLY A 417 6.08 -21.11 6.03
N GLU A 418 6.55 -20.17 5.23
CA GLU A 418 6.95 -20.38 3.83
C GLU A 418 8.35 -19.82 3.52
N ALA A 419 8.98 -20.39 2.49
CA ALA A 419 10.26 -19.89 1.98
C ALA A 419 10.34 -20.04 0.45
N PRO A 420 10.93 -19.06 -0.26
CA PRO A 420 11.20 -19.18 -1.69
C PRO A 420 12.35 -20.15 -1.93
N ILE A 421 12.12 -21.18 -2.75
CA ILE A 421 13.11 -22.22 -3.08
C ILE A 421 13.14 -22.45 -4.59
N SER A 422 14.33 -22.33 -5.18
CA SER A 422 14.54 -22.53 -6.62
C SER A 422 14.29 -23.97 -7.05
N VAL A 423 13.64 -24.15 -8.20
CA VAL A 423 13.41 -25.48 -8.78
C VAL A 423 14.71 -25.99 -9.41
N SER A 424 15.13 -27.19 -9.00
CA SER A 424 16.41 -27.80 -9.43
C SER A 424 16.25 -28.83 -10.56
N SER A 425 15.03 -29.33 -10.80
CA SER A 425 14.77 -30.30 -11.88
C SER A 425 14.46 -29.64 -13.22
N SER A 426 14.90 -30.27 -14.31
CA SER A 426 14.50 -29.90 -15.69
C SER A 426 12.97 -29.87 -15.86
N PRO A 427 12.41 -28.89 -16.61
CA PRO A 427 10.99 -28.88 -17.02
C PRO A 427 10.53 -30.11 -17.81
N THR A 428 11.47 -30.91 -18.34
CA THR A 428 11.19 -32.17 -19.05
C THR A 428 10.85 -33.32 -18.10
N LYS A 429 11.22 -33.23 -16.81
CA LYS A 429 10.81 -34.20 -15.79
C LYS A 429 9.33 -33.97 -15.48
N LYS A 430 8.48 -34.95 -15.81
CA LYS A 430 7.04 -34.91 -15.61
C LYS A 430 6.63 -35.71 -14.37
N GLY A 431 5.54 -35.31 -13.74
CA GLY A 431 4.95 -35.97 -12.56
C GLY A 431 5.63 -35.63 -11.23
N THR A 432 6.91 -35.22 -11.23
CA THR A 432 7.63 -34.80 -10.03
C THR A 432 8.56 -33.63 -10.35
N PHE A 433 8.95 -32.89 -9.32
CA PHE A 433 9.96 -31.83 -9.41
C PHE A 433 10.94 -31.94 -8.25
N GLN A 434 12.12 -31.33 -8.39
CA GLN A 434 13.18 -31.42 -7.40
C GLN A 434 13.55 -30.06 -6.84
N LEU A 435 13.82 -30.03 -5.54
CA LEU A 435 14.32 -28.86 -4.82
C LEU A 435 15.61 -29.25 -4.08
N CYS A 436 16.73 -28.61 -4.40
CA CYS A 436 17.95 -28.73 -3.60
C CYS A 436 17.94 -27.66 -2.51
N VAL A 437 17.85 -28.09 -1.24
CA VAL A 437 17.60 -27.19 -0.12
C VAL A 437 18.69 -27.30 0.95
N ARG A 438 19.24 -26.14 1.32
CA ARG A 438 20.18 -25.98 2.43
C ARG A 438 19.44 -25.87 3.77
N LYS A 439 19.90 -26.62 4.77
CA LYS A 439 19.37 -26.59 6.14
C LYS A 439 19.89 -25.35 6.86
N ILE A 440 19.07 -24.30 6.97
CA ILE A 440 19.53 -23.01 7.52
C ILE A 440 18.43 -22.18 8.19
N GLY A 441 17.22 -22.15 7.63
CA GLY A 441 16.08 -21.43 8.19
C GLY A 441 15.11 -22.36 8.92
N ASN A 442 14.06 -21.79 9.51
CA ASN A 442 13.03 -22.55 10.21
C ASN A 442 12.30 -23.54 9.27
N VAL A 443 11.82 -23.03 8.12
CA VAL A 443 11.11 -23.83 7.12
C VAL A 443 12.01 -24.92 6.54
N THR A 444 13.24 -24.57 6.13
CA THR A 444 14.15 -25.55 5.53
C THR A 444 14.61 -26.60 6.54
N THR A 445 14.88 -26.21 7.79
CA THR A 445 15.19 -27.15 8.87
C THR A 445 14.06 -28.14 9.12
N LYS A 446 12.81 -27.67 9.15
CA LYS A 446 11.66 -28.55 9.31
C LYS A 446 11.49 -29.47 8.11
N LEU A 447 11.68 -28.97 6.88
CA LEU A 447 11.64 -29.77 5.66
C LEU A 447 12.62 -30.95 5.70
N HIS A 448 13.86 -30.75 6.19
CA HIS A 448 14.83 -31.84 6.37
C HIS A 448 14.40 -32.90 7.37
N MET A 449 13.52 -32.58 8.32
CA MET A 449 13.00 -33.53 9.32
C MET A 449 11.80 -34.34 8.83
N LEU A 450 11.15 -33.95 7.73
CA LEU A 450 10.01 -34.68 7.18
C LEU A 450 10.45 -36.04 6.62
N LYS A 451 9.59 -37.06 6.78
CA LYS A 451 9.83 -38.41 6.24
C LYS A 451 9.35 -38.49 4.79
N VAL A 452 9.88 -39.49 4.08
CA VAL A 452 9.33 -39.97 2.81
C VAL A 452 8.12 -40.85 3.11
#